data_AF-A0A9P3IHR1-F1
#
_entry.id   AF-A0A9P3IHR1-F1
#
_cell.length_a   1.000
_cell.length_b   1.000
_cell.length_c   1.000
_cell.angle_alpha   90.00
_cell.angle_beta   90.00
_cell.angle_gamma   90.00
#
_symmetry.space_group_name_H-M   'P 1'
#
loop_
_entity.id
_entity.type
_entity.pdbx_description
1 polymer ?
#
loop_
_entity_poly.entity_id
_entity_poly.type
_entity_poly.pdbx_seq_one_letter_code
_entity_poly.pdbx_strand_id
1 'polypeptide(L)'
;MVLMEQFLARFGSWDVMPMRKFPIGPSTGELAAEKDVFLVVRVPEEGQYGFMLCYKEHNQDNVTFDPELLFPINAITRLAHAIAGAMGGQQQFDYVHVRRGDKLNATRWPHLDHDTRPEALLQKLPALIPPGSTLYIASNEGDPRFFDPLKATYTVHREDDFAALWGEGSAWEAEMRGVAAAVSVAQGTRVDFDSEMRVLVDYSLKKLARRTVETFYDLTNDPKDGVVLPEGKQ
;
A
#
# COMPACT_ATOMS: atom_id res chain seq x y z
N MET A 1 -1.49 -28.49 3.78
CA MET A 1 -0.19 -27.83 3.54
C MET A 1 0.35 -28.33 2.21
N VAL A 2 0.27 -27.53 1.15
CA VAL A 2 0.77 -27.92 -0.18
C VAL A 2 2.14 -27.25 -0.35
N LEU A 3 3.16 -28.01 -0.73
CA LEU A 3 4.50 -27.47 -1.00
C LEU A 3 4.43 -26.48 -2.17
N MET A 4 5.19 -25.38 -2.10
CA MET A 4 5.21 -24.35 -3.15
C MET A 4 5.42 -24.98 -4.54
N GLU A 5 6.34 -25.94 -4.67
CA GLU A 5 6.55 -26.66 -5.93
C GLU A 5 5.31 -27.44 -6.43
N GLN A 6 4.54 -28.06 -5.53
CA GLN A 6 3.32 -28.82 -5.88
C GLN A 6 2.14 -27.92 -6.23
N PHE A 7 2.05 -26.74 -5.60
CA PHE A 7 1.07 -25.73 -5.95
C PHE A 7 1.42 -25.08 -7.29
N LEU A 8 2.66 -24.62 -7.46
CA LEU A 8 3.15 -23.98 -8.69
C LEU A 8 3.02 -24.92 -9.91
N ALA A 9 3.27 -26.23 -9.74
CA ALA A 9 3.08 -27.25 -10.78
C ALA A 9 1.65 -27.31 -11.35
N ARG A 10 0.65 -26.80 -10.62
CA ARG A 10 -0.76 -26.79 -11.03
C ARG A 10 -1.13 -25.56 -11.89
N PHE A 11 -0.28 -24.54 -11.94
CA PHE A 11 -0.60 -23.21 -12.51
C PHE A 11 0.38 -22.70 -13.59
N GLY A 12 1.34 -23.53 -14.05
CA GLY A 12 2.23 -23.23 -15.18
C GLY A 12 3.59 -22.64 -14.78
N SER A 13 4.24 -21.90 -15.69
CA SER A 13 5.56 -21.28 -15.47
C SER A 13 5.45 -19.97 -14.68
N TRP A 14 6.17 -19.88 -13.56
CA TRP A 14 6.21 -18.70 -12.69
C TRP A 14 7.59 -18.04 -12.74
N ASP A 15 7.62 -16.72 -12.87
CA ASP A 15 8.80 -15.92 -12.51
C ASP A 15 8.63 -15.44 -11.06
N VAL A 16 9.36 -16.06 -10.13
CA VAL A 16 9.44 -15.57 -8.75
C VAL A 16 10.35 -14.35 -8.77
N MET A 17 9.77 -13.15 -8.82
CA MET A 17 10.55 -11.95 -8.55
C MET A 17 10.91 -11.92 -7.07
N PRO A 18 12.21 -11.90 -6.69
CA PRO A 18 12.60 -11.64 -5.31
C PRO A 18 12.30 -10.18 -5.00
N MET A 19 11.07 -9.90 -4.58
CA MET A 19 10.76 -8.63 -3.93
C MET A 19 11.53 -8.63 -2.61
N ARG A 20 12.47 -7.69 -2.45
CA ARG A 20 13.06 -7.34 -1.16
C ARG A 20 11.91 -7.22 -0.16
N LYS A 21 12.02 -7.91 0.99
CA LYS A 21 11.09 -7.86 2.13
C LYS A 21 10.38 -6.51 2.16
N PHE A 22 9.11 -6.46 1.76
CA PHE A 22 8.30 -5.31 2.07
C PHE A 22 7.89 -5.54 3.52
N PRO A 23 8.34 -4.70 4.48
CA PRO A 23 7.66 -4.65 5.75
C PRO A 23 6.27 -4.09 5.42
N ILE A 24 5.34 -4.98 5.11
CA ILE A 24 3.93 -4.68 5.27
C ILE A 24 3.86 -4.34 6.75
N GLY A 25 3.63 -3.06 7.05
CA GLY A 25 3.44 -2.61 8.44
C GLY A 25 2.44 -3.53 9.13
N PRO A 26 2.45 -3.61 10.46
CA PRO A 26 1.83 -4.70 11.20
C PRO A 26 0.44 -4.96 10.63
N SER A 27 0.28 -6.08 9.93
CA SER A 27 -1.04 -6.58 9.55
C SER A 27 -1.87 -6.48 10.82
N THR A 28 -3.06 -5.91 10.73
CA THR A 28 -3.94 -5.77 11.89
C THR A 28 -4.15 -7.16 12.50
N GLY A 29 -3.46 -7.45 13.61
CA GLY A 29 -3.49 -8.73 14.31
C GLY A 29 -2.18 -9.54 14.19
N GLU A 30 -1.85 -10.23 15.29
CA GLU A 30 -0.81 -11.25 15.59
C GLU A 30 0.12 -11.82 14.48
N LEU A 31 -0.28 -11.84 13.21
CA LEU A 31 0.44 -12.43 12.07
C LEU A 31 1.83 -11.78 11.78
N ALA A 32 2.01 -10.47 11.97
CA ALA A 32 3.25 -9.79 11.58
C ALA A 32 4.46 -10.05 12.50
N ALA A 33 4.23 -10.52 13.73
CA ALA A 33 5.31 -10.77 14.69
C ALA A 33 6.04 -12.10 14.45
N GLU A 34 5.37 -13.06 13.80
CA GLU A 34 5.85 -14.45 13.67
C GLU A 34 6.06 -14.91 12.22
N LYS A 35 5.73 -14.08 11.21
CA LYS A 35 5.75 -14.49 9.80
C LYS A 35 6.47 -13.48 8.89
N ASP A 36 7.35 -13.97 8.03
CA ASP A 36 7.87 -13.24 6.86
C ASP A 36 6.80 -13.25 5.76
N VAL A 37 6.44 -12.10 5.20
CA VAL A 37 5.42 -11.98 4.15
C VAL A 37 6.07 -11.73 2.77
N PHE A 38 5.57 -12.39 1.73
CA PHE A 38 6.06 -12.40 0.36
C PHE A 38 4.91 -12.09 -0.60
N LEU A 39 5.21 -11.41 -1.69
CA LEU A 39 4.27 -11.20 -2.79
C LEU A 39 4.78 -11.99 -4.01
N VAL A 40 4.05 -13.01 -4.43
CA VAL A 40 4.36 -13.78 -5.63
C VAL A 40 3.56 -13.20 -6.80
N VAL A 41 4.27 -12.83 -7.87
CA VAL A 41 3.66 -12.27 -9.08
C VAL A 41 3.54 -13.38 -10.13
N ARG A 42 2.33 -13.68 -10.60
CA ARG A 42 2.09 -14.49 -11.80
C ARG A 42 2.11 -13.57 -13.01
N VAL A 43 2.81 -13.93 -14.08
CA VAL A 43 2.68 -13.29 -15.40
C VAL A 43 2.13 -14.33 -16.38
N PRO A 44 0.80 -14.49 -16.51
CA PRO A 44 0.25 -15.50 -17.40
C PRO A 44 0.56 -15.30 -18.88
N GLU A 45 0.62 -14.06 -19.36
CA GLU A 45 0.88 -13.66 -20.76
C GLU A 45 1.11 -12.14 -20.82
N GLU A 46 1.65 -11.60 -21.93
CA GLU A 46 1.99 -10.17 -22.06
C GLU A 46 0.86 -9.24 -21.56
N GLY A 47 1.15 -8.51 -20.49
CA GLY A 47 0.26 -7.48 -19.93
C GLY A 47 -0.76 -7.97 -18.89
N GLN A 48 -0.82 -9.27 -18.56
CA GLN A 48 -1.61 -9.77 -17.43
C GLN A 48 -0.69 -10.16 -16.29
N TYR A 49 -0.97 -9.67 -15.09
CA TYR A 49 -0.30 -10.15 -13.88
C TYR A 49 -1.31 -10.53 -12.77
N GLY A 50 -0.92 -11.42 -11.87
CA GLY A 50 -1.65 -11.73 -10.64
C GLY A 50 -0.72 -11.60 -9.46
N PHE A 51 -1.19 -11.14 -8.32
CA PHE A 51 -0.44 -11.15 -7.08
C PHE A 51 -1.01 -12.20 -6.15
N MET A 52 -0.13 -12.79 -5.37
CA MET A 52 -0.47 -13.78 -4.38
C MET A 52 0.33 -13.47 -3.14
N LEU A 53 -0.37 -13.18 -2.05
CA LEU A 53 0.31 -13.06 -0.77
C LEU A 53 0.71 -14.45 -0.29
N CYS A 54 1.98 -14.60 0.00
CA CYS A 54 2.55 -15.78 0.63
C CYS A 54 3.17 -15.36 1.95
N TYR A 55 3.25 -16.26 2.92
CA TYR A 55 3.95 -16.00 4.17
C TYR A 55 4.76 -17.22 4.59
N LYS A 56 5.85 -17.00 5.32
CA LYS A 56 6.71 -18.03 5.89
C LYS A 56 6.78 -17.78 7.39
N GLU A 57 6.37 -18.75 8.18
CA GLU A 57 6.54 -18.65 9.64
C GLU A 57 8.04 -18.68 9.99
N HIS A 58 8.45 -17.82 10.92
CA HIS A 58 9.80 -17.83 11.47
C HIS A 58 9.99 -19.20 12.15
N ASN A 59 10.88 -20.04 11.62
CA ASN A 59 11.14 -21.46 11.98
C ASN A 59 10.53 -22.54 11.06
N GLN A 60 9.84 -22.19 9.97
CA GLN A 60 9.46 -23.15 8.94
C GLN A 60 10.19 -22.84 7.66
N ASP A 61 10.78 -23.84 6.98
CA ASP A 61 11.41 -23.63 5.66
C ASP A 61 10.38 -23.47 4.53
N ASN A 62 9.14 -23.88 4.78
CA ASN A 62 8.07 -23.87 3.80
C ASN A 62 7.37 -22.52 3.75
N VAL A 63 7.18 -22.01 2.52
CA VAL A 63 6.31 -20.87 2.24
C VAL A 63 4.87 -21.38 2.18
N THR A 64 4.02 -20.80 3.02
CA THR A 64 2.57 -21.02 2.97
C THR A 64 1.95 -19.99 2.05
N PHE A 65 1.04 -20.45 1.21
CA PHE A 65 0.24 -19.63 0.32
C PHE A 65 -1.14 -19.45 0.93
N ASP A 66 -1.66 -18.23 0.81
CA ASP A 66 -3.05 -17.96 1.11
C ASP A 66 -3.87 -17.81 -0.20
N PRO A 67 -4.66 -18.84 -0.59
CA PRO A 67 -5.55 -18.76 -1.74
C PRO A 67 -6.62 -17.70 -1.63
N GLU A 68 -6.95 -17.27 -0.42
CA GLU A 68 -7.90 -16.18 -0.21
C GLU A 68 -7.31 -14.83 -0.63
N LEU A 69 -5.98 -14.76 -0.80
CA LEU A 69 -5.23 -13.54 -1.14
C LEU A 69 -4.66 -13.56 -2.56
N LEU A 70 -5.25 -14.35 -3.46
CA LEU A 70 -4.96 -14.31 -4.90
C LEU A 70 -5.74 -13.17 -5.55
N PHE A 71 -5.03 -12.15 -6.04
CA PHE A 71 -5.64 -10.94 -6.58
C PHE A 71 -5.16 -10.63 -8.01
N PRO A 72 -6.06 -10.24 -8.93
CA PRO A 72 -5.65 -9.84 -10.28
C PRO A 72 -4.97 -8.46 -10.28
N ILE A 73 -3.72 -8.35 -10.77
CA ILE A 73 -3.01 -7.05 -10.90
C ILE A 73 -3.81 -6.09 -11.75
N ASN A 74 -4.49 -6.64 -12.76
CA ASN A 74 -5.17 -5.83 -13.77
C ASN A 74 -6.25 -5.04 -13.10
N ALA A 75 -6.86 -5.61 -12.07
CA ALA A 75 -7.83 -4.96 -11.26
C ALA A 75 -7.15 -3.79 -10.49
N ILE A 76 -6.10 -4.04 -9.68
CA ILE A 76 -5.43 -2.98 -8.91
C ILE A 76 -4.92 -1.85 -9.81
N THR A 77 -4.35 -2.23 -10.94
CA THR A 77 -3.84 -1.31 -11.95
C THR A 77 -4.98 -0.49 -12.56
N ARG A 78 -6.11 -1.12 -12.94
CA ARG A 78 -7.29 -0.39 -13.43
C ARG A 78 -7.84 0.57 -12.39
N LEU A 79 -7.90 0.17 -11.12
CA LEU A 79 -8.35 1.04 -10.04
C LEU A 79 -7.40 2.24 -9.88
N ALA A 80 -6.09 2.01 -9.83
CA ALA A 80 -5.10 3.09 -9.77
C ALA A 80 -5.19 4.02 -11.01
N HIS A 81 -5.40 3.48 -12.20
CA HIS A 81 -5.61 4.26 -13.41
C HIS A 81 -6.92 5.05 -13.38
N ALA A 82 -8.00 4.50 -12.82
CA ALA A 82 -9.27 5.19 -12.65
C ALA A 82 -9.15 6.34 -11.65
N ILE A 83 -8.47 6.11 -10.51
CA ILE A 83 -8.15 7.15 -9.53
C ILE A 83 -7.28 8.25 -10.16
N ALA A 84 -6.21 7.88 -10.87
CA ALA A 84 -5.38 8.84 -11.59
C ALA A 84 -6.20 9.63 -12.63
N GLY A 85 -7.09 8.96 -13.37
CA GLY A 85 -8.02 9.59 -14.32
C GLY A 85 -8.95 10.61 -13.66
N ALA A 86 -9.48 10.30 -12.48
CA ALA A 86 -10.28 11.23 -11.70
C ALA A 86 -9.48 12.47 -11.22
N MET A 87 -8.16 12.33 -11.08
CA MET A 87 -7.23 13.43 -10.80
C MET A 87 -6.66 14.11 -12.06
N GLY A 88 -7.23 13.85 -13.23
CA GLY A 88 -6.84 14.47 -14.51
C GLY A 88 -5.88 13.64 -15.37
N GLY A 89 -5.44 12.47 -14.90
CA GLY A 89 -4.65 11.50 -15.65
C GLY A 89 -3.26 11.21 -15.06
N GLN A 90 -2.49 10.39 -15.77
CA GLN A 90 -1.11 10.09 -15.42
C GLN A 90 -0.27 11.37 -15.47
N GLN A 91 0.68 11.52 -14.55
CA GLN A 91 1.59 12.67 -14.45
C GLN A 91 0.88 14.03 -14.21
N GLN A 92 -0.42 14.02 -13.87
CA GLN A 92 -1.20 15.24 -13.59
C GLN A 92 -1.41 15.51 -12.09
N PHE A 93 -0.88 14.62 -11.25
CA PHE A 93 -0.85 14.76 -9.81
C PHE A 93 0.54 14.40 -9.29
N ASP A 94 0.88 14.89 -8.10
CA ASP A 94 2.07 14.49 -7.35
C ASP A 94 1.64 13.59 -6.18
N TYR A 95 2.43 12.55 -5.91
CA TYR A 95 2.15 11.57 -4.85
C TYR A 95 2.96 11.93 -3.61
N VAL A 96 2.30 12.01 -2.46
CA VAL A 96 2.91 12.30 -1.17
C VAL A 96 2.57 11.17 -0.20
N HIS A 97 3.59 10.45 0.27
CA HIS A 97 3.40 9.43 1.30
C HIS A 97 3.83 9.97 2.66
N VAL A 98 2.86 10.00 3.59
CA VAL A 98 2.99 10.50 4.96
C VAL A 98 2.71 9.36 5.94
N ARG A 99 3.77 8.68 6.40
CA ARG A 99 3.69 7.60 7.40
C ARG A 99 3.71 8.19 8.80
N ARG A 100 2.60 8.09 9.52
CA ARG A 100 2.44 8.60 10.89
C ARG A 100 2.02 7.48 11.84
N GLY A 101 0.73 7.12 11.85
CA GLY A 101 0.07 6.19 12.80
C GLY A 101 0.99 5.34 13.68
N ASP A 102 1.42 4.18 13.18
CA ASP A 102 2.27 3.20 13.88
C ASP A 102 3.70 3.68 14.23
N LYS A 103 4.16 4.78 13.63
CA LYS A 103 5.52 5.32 13.79
C LYS A 103 5.58 6.59 14.62
N LEU A 104 4.46 7.09 15.18
CA LEU A 104 4.46 8.19 16.14
C LEU A 104 5.04 7.75 17.51
N ASN A 105 6.35 7.50 17.53
CA ASN A 105 7.12 7.10 18.70
C ASN A 105 8.35 8.00 18.79
N ALA A 106 8.34 8.96 19.71
CA ALA A 106 9.42 9.94 19.85
C ALA A 106 10.76 9.33 20.27
N THR A 107 10.78 8.11 20.81
CA THR A 107 12.02 7.39 21.16
C THR A 107 12.71 6.87 19.91
N ARG A 108 11.96 6.34 18.93
CA ARG A 108 12.52 5.79 17.67
C ARG A 108 12.58 6.82 16.53
N TRP A 109 11.62 7.74 16.49
CA TRP A 109 11.44 8.79 15.49
C TRP A 109 11.14 10.13 16.18
N PRO A 110 12.18 10.81 16.71
CA PRO A 110 12.02 11.99 17.56
C PRO A 110 11.42 13.20 16.84
N HIS A 111 11.54 13.30 15.52
CA HIS A 111 11.09 14.45 14.74
C HIS A 111 9.85 14.17 13.89
N LEU A 112 9.52 12.89 13.65
CA LEU A 112 8.48 12.47 12.70
C LEU A 112 7.13 13.16 12.93
N ASP A 113 6.65 13.24 14.17
CA ASP A 113 5.37 13.90 14.45
C ASP A 113 5.41 15.37 14.00
N HIS A 114 6.39 16.12 14.50
CA HIS A 114 6.57 17.54 14.16
C HIS A 114 6.73 17.75 12.65
N ASP A 115 7.57 16.94 12.00
CA ASP A 115 7.95 17.12 10.60
C ASP A 115 6.85 16.82 9.59
N THR A 116 5.87 16.00 9.99
CA THR A 116 4.76 15.56 9.13
C THR A 116 3.42 16.20 9.48
N ARG A 117 3.40 17.18 10.40
CA ARG A 117 2.21 18.00 10.67
C ARG A 117 1.89 18.92 9.49
N PRO A 118 0.61 19.29 9.30
CA PRO A 118 0.19 20.10 8.15
C PRO A 118 0.96 21.40 8.01
N GLU A 119 1.30 22.07 9.13
CA GLU A 119 2.07 23.31 9.13
C GLU A 119 3.50 23.10 8.61
N ALA A 120 4.15 22.01 9.01
CA ALA A 120 5.49 21.67 8.53
C ALA A 120 5.46 21.26 7.05
N LEU A 121 4.43 20.52 6.64
CA LEU A 121 4.23 20.16 5.23
C LEU A 121 3.99 21.40 4.36
N LEU A 122 3.21 22.40 4.82
CA LEU A 122 3.03 23.67 4.11
C LEU A 122 4.32 24.46 3.91
N GLN A 123 5.31 24.28 4.79
CA GLN A 123 6.62 24.92 4.64
C GLN A 123 7.54 24.15 3.69
N LYS A 124 7.51 22.81 3.74
CA LYS A 124 8.43 21.94 2.98
C LYS A 124 7.95 21.66 1.55
N LEU A 125 6.66 21.35 1.38
CA LEU A 125 6.11 20.94 0.08
C LEU A 125 6.32 21.98 -1.03
N PRO A 126 6.22 23.31 -0.82
CA PRO A 126 6.44 24.27 -1.90
C PRO A 126 7.83 24.21 -2.55
N ALA A 127 8.85 23.71 -1.84
CA ALA A 127 10.18 23.51 -2.40
C ALA A 127 10.29 22.24 -3.27
N LEU A 128 9.38 21.28 -3.10
CA LEU A 128 9.37 19.97 -3.77
C LEU A 128 8.30 19.88 -4.86
N ILE A 129 7.14 20.50 -4.60
CA ILE A 129 5.93 20.45 -5.42
C ILE A 129 5.37 21.88 -5.53
N PRO A 130 5.21 22.41 -6.75
CA PRO A 130 4.67 23.76 -6.96
C PRO A 130 3.29 23.94 -6.30
N PRO A 131 3.04 25.07 -5.61
CA PRO A 131 1.71 25.45 -5.15
C PRO A 131 0.67 25.38 -6.26
N GLY A 132 -0.57 25.01 -5.92
CA GLY A 132 -1.67 24.79 -6.87
C GLY A 132 -1.66 23.43 -7.57
N SER A 133 -0.68 22.56 -7.30
CA SER A 133 -0.67 21.19 -7.83
C SER A 133 -1.73 20.31 -7.16
N THR A 134 -2.16 19.26 -7.87
CA THR A 134 -3.00 18.18 -7.32
C THR A 134 -2.12 17.19 -6.57
N LEU A 135 -2.46 16.92 -5.31
CA LEU A 135 -1.77 15.98 -4.44
C LEU A 135 -2.65 14.77 -4.17
N TYR A 136 -2.08 13.58 -4.33
CA TYR A 136 -2.62 12.36 -3.70
C TYR A 136 -1.80 12.06 -2.44
N ILE A 137 -2.45 12.05 -1.28
CA ILE A 137 -1.80 11.79 0.01
C ILE A 137 -2.11 10.36 0.47
N ALA A 138 -1.10 9.49 0.40
CA ALA A 138 -1.11 8.17 0.99
C ALA A 138 -0.67 8.27 2.46
N SER A 139 -1.56 7.95 3.41
CA SER A 139 -1.25 8.08 4.83
C SER A 139 -2.07 7.13 5.70
N ASN A 140 -1.44 6.61 6.76
CA ASN A 140 -2.10 5.90 7.84
C ASN A 140 -2.49 6.81 9.02
N GLU A 141 -2.57 8.12 8.79
CA GLU A 141 -3.16 9.06 9.74
C GLU A 141 -4.68 8.87 9.81
N GLY A 142 -5.19 8.67 11.03
CA GLY A 142 -6.56 8.26 11.29
C GLY A 142 -7.57 9.40 11.31
N ASP A 143 -7.13 10.64 11.52
CA ASP A 143 -8.02 11.79 11.39
C ASP A 143 -8.23 12.14 9.90
N PRO A 144 -9.46 12.01 9.36
CA PRO A 144 -9.74 12.31 7.96
C PRO A 144 -9.48 13.78 7.60
N ARG A 145 -9.55 14.69 8.57
CA ARG A 145 -9.35 16.13 8.38
C ARG A 145 -7.92 16.59 8.66
N PHE A 146 -7.02 15.68 9.04
CA PHE A 146 -5.65 16.04 9.40
C PHE A 146 -4.96 16.89 8.33
N PHE A 147 -5.13 16.55 7.05
CA PHE A 147 -4.48 17.26 5.93
C PHE A 147 -5.32 18.41 5.34
N ASP A 148 -6.48 18.74 5.92
CA ASP A 148 -7.32 19.84 5.43
C ASP A 148 -6.60 21.19 5.31
N PRO A 149 -5.66 21.57 6.21
CA PRO A 149 -4.90 22.81 6.06
C PRO A 149 -4.13 22.93 4.74
N LEU A 150 -3.75 21.80 4.13
CA LEU A 150 -3.05 21.79 2.84
C LEU A 150 -3.95 22.25 1.67
N LYS A 151 -5.28 22.16 1.83
CA LYS A 151 -6.27 22.54 0.80
C LYS A 151 -6.27 24.03 0.48
N ALA A 152 -5.66 24.87 1.32
CA ALA A 152 -5.47 26.29 1.03
C ALA A 152 -4.45 26.54 -0.09
N THR A 153 -3.54 25.59 -0.33
CA THR A 153 -2.42 25.74 -1.27
C THR A 153 -2.47 24.71 -2.39
N TYR A 154 -3.08 23.54 -2.17
CA TYR A 154 -3.09 22.40 -3.08
C TYR A 154 -4.50 21.84 -3.25
N THR A 155 -4.76 21.17 -4.38
CA THR A 155 -5.94 20.30 -4.50
C THR A 155 -5.58 18.95 -3.89
N VAL A 156 -6.15 18.63 -2.73
CA VAL A 156 -5.74 17.44 -1.95
C VAL A 156 -6.77 16.33 -2.07
N HIS A 157 -6.29 15.14 -2.45
CA HIS A 157 -7.05 13.91 -2.49
C HIS A 157 -6.45 12.85 -1.56
N ARG A 158 -7.29 11.99 -1.00
CA ARG A 158 -6.95 10.75 -0.30
C ARG A 158 -7.71 9.58 -0.91
N GLU A 159 -7.31 8.37 -0.55
CA GLU A 159 -7.97 7.13 -0.94
C GLU A 159 -9.50 7.17 -0.77
N ASP A 160 -9.97 7.65 0.38
CA ASP A 160 -11.40 7.71 0.72
C ASP A 160 -12.22 8.61 -0.23
N ASP A 161 -11.60 9.61 -0.86
CA ASP A 161 -12.29 10.47 -1.85
C ASP A 161 -12.71 9.68 -3.10
N PHE A 162 -12.11 8.50 -3.31
CA PHE A 162 -12.38 7.60 -4.43
C PHE A 162 -13.15 6.34 -4.02
N ALA A 163 -13.80 6.34 -2.85
CA ALA A 163 -14.58 5.20 -2.37
C ALA A 163 -15.66 4.73 -3.36
N ALA A 164 -16.17 5.60 -4.24
CA ALA A 164 -17.10 5.20 -5.30
C ALA A 164 -16.46 4.22 -6.33
N LEU A 165 -15.14 4.18 -6.45
CA LEU A 165 -14.42 3.31 -7.37
C LEU A 165 -14.15 1.91 -6.80
N TRP A 166 -14.10 1.75 -5.48
CA TRP A 166 -13.73 0.50 -4.81
C TRP A 166 -14.71 0.01 -3.73
N GLY A 167 -15.59 0.89 -3.24
CA GLY A 167 -16.55 0.63 -2.18
C GLY A 167 -17.80 -0.12 -2.65
N GLU A 168 -18.80 -0.19 -1.78
CA GLU A 168 -20.04 -0.93 -2.03
C GLU A 168 -20.76 -0.45 -3.29
N GLY A 169 -21.16 -1.40 -4.15
CA GLY A 169 -21.83 -1.12 -5.41
C GLY A 169 -20.91 -0.67 -6.56
N SER A 170 -19.60 -0.59 -6.32
CA SER A 170 -18.62 -0.29 -7.38
C SER A 170 -18.41 -1.50 -8.31
N ALA A 171 -17.92 -1.23 -9.52
CA ALA A 171 -17.50 -2.28 -10.44
C ALA A 171 -16.36 -3.15 -9.86
N TRP A 172 -15.50 -2.53 -9.05
CA TRP A 172 -14.44 -3.20 -8.32
C TRP A 172 -14.98 -4.26 -7.36
N GLU A 173 -15.93 -3.86 -6.51
CA GLU A 173 -16.54 -4.74 -5.51
C GLU A 173 -17.24 -5.92 -6.18
N ALA A 174 -17.98 -5.68 -7.27
CA ALA A 174 -18.62 -6.73 -8.05
C ALA A 174 -17.60 -7.71 -8.66
N GLU A 175 -16.48 -7.20 -9.19
CA GLU A 175 -15.40 -8.03 -9.73
C GLU A 175 -14.75 -8.89 -8.63
N MET A 176 -14.40 -8.28 -7.50
CA MET A 176 -13.75 -8.97 -6.38
C MET A 176 -14.66 -10.04 -5.76
N ARG A 177 -15.96 -9.78 -5.67
CA ARG A 177 -16.96 -10.79 -5.27
C ARG A 177 -17.00 -11.98 -6.24
N GLY A 178 -16.88 -11.71 -7.54
CA GLY A 178 -16.78 -12.76 -8.57
C GLY A 178 -15.50 -13.59 -8.43
N VAL A 179 -14.36 -12.96 -8.15
CA VAL A 179 -13.09 -13.63 -7.89
C VAL A 179 -13.20 -14.53 -6.65
N ALA A 180 -13.74 -14.02 -5.54
CA ALA A 180 -13.95 -14.78 -4.31
C ALA A 180 -14.80 -16.04 -4.54
N ALA A 181 -15.90 -15.91 -5.31
CA ALA A 181 -16.76 -17.03 -5.67
C ALA A 181 -16.07 -18.07 -6.56
N ALA A 182 -15.18 -17.64 -7.47
CA ALA A 182 -14.48 -18.52 -8.41
C ALA A 182 -13.34 -19.33 -7.76
N VAL A 183 -12.68 -18.78 -6.74
CA VAL A 183 -11.49 -19.39 -6.11
C VAL A 183 -11.85 -20.44 -5.03
N SER A 184 -13.14 -20.74 -4.84
CA SER A 184 -13.62 -21.67 -3.79
C SER A 184 -13.10 -21.30 -2.39
N VAL A 185 -12.89 -20.00 -2.16
CA VAL A 185 -12.91 -19.45 -0.81
C VAL A 185 -14.30 -19.79 -0.26
N ALA A 186 -14.38 -20.31 0.96
CA ALA A 186 -15.63 -20.84 1.52
C ALA A 186 -16.83 -19.95 1.17
N GLN A 187 -17.96 -20.54 0.76
CA GLN A 187 -19.16 -19.80 0.36
C GLN A 187 -19.48 -18.71 1.40
N GLY A 188 -19.27 -17.45 1.03
CA GLY A 188 -19.51 -16.29 1.90
C GLY A 188 -18.30 -15.41 2.21
N THR A 189 -17.07 -15.80 1.86
CA THR A 189 -15.90 -14.93 2.09
C THR A 189 -15.92 -13.73 1.14
N ARG A 190 -15.85 -12.53 1.71
CA ARG A 190 -15.81 -11.25 1.01
C ARG A 190 -14.37 -10.79 0.91
N VAL A 191 -13.90 -10.50 -0.30
CA VAL A 191 -12.63 -9.81 -0.51
C VAL A 191 -12.91 -8.31 -0.34
N ASP A 192 -12.58 -7.78 0.83
CA ASP A 192 -12.75 -6.36 1.12
C ASP A 192 -11.57 -5.53 0.60
N PHE A 193 -11.83 -4.23 0.41
CA PHE A 193 -10.76 -3.27 0.14
C PHE A 193 -10.06 -2.91 1.46
N ASP A 194 -9.16 -3.79 1.88
CA ASP A 194 -8.44 -3.74 3.15
C ASP A 194 -7.13 -2.93 3.07
N SER A 195 -6.37 -2.93 4.17
CA SER A 195 -5.10 -2.22 4.27
C SER A 195 -4.06 -2.66 3.23
N GLU A 196 -4.09 -3.92 2.83
CA GLU A 196 -3.15 -4.55 1.91
C GLU A 196 -3.46 -4.11 0.49
N MET A 197 -4.75 -4.08 0.12
CA MET A 197 -5.22 -3.52 -1.15
C MET A 197 -4.85 -2.05 -1.30
N ARG A 198 -5.03 -1.27 -0.24
CA ARG A 198 -4.65 0.15 -0.20
C ARG A 198 -3.16 0.33 -0.51
N VAL A 199 -2.29 -0.48 0.11
CA VAL A 199 -0.84 -0.43 -0.15
C VAL A 199 -0.51 -0.72 -1.62
N LEU A 200 -1.18 -1.69 -2.25
CA LEU A 200 -0.95 -2.04 -3.65
C LEU A 200 -1.45 -0.96 -4.61
N VAL A 201 -2.59 -0.34 -4.32
CA VAL A 201 -3.13 0.80 -5.07
C VAL A 201 -2.22 2.01 -4.93
N ASP A 202 -1.81 2.36 -3.71
CA ASP A 202 -0.88 3.47 -3.43
C ASP A 202 0.45 3.28 -4.15
N TYR A 203 1.00 2.07 -4.13
CA TYR A 203 2.22 1.74 -4.87
C TYR A 203 2.04 1.89 -6.40
N SER A 204 0.87 1.55 -6.92
CA SER A 204 0.55 1.71 -8.34
C SER A 204 0.38 3.19 -8.69
N LEU A 205 -0.33 3.97 -7.88
CA LEU A 205 -0.51 5.42 -8.04
C LEU A 205 0.83 6.16 -7.98
N LYS A 206 1.73 5.76 -7.09
CA LYS A 206 3.10 6.29 -7.02
C LYS A 206 3.82 6.22 -8.37
N LYS A 207 3.63 5.14 -9.14
CA LYS A 207 4.22 4.99 -10.49
C LYS A 207 3.57 5.89 -11.54
N LEU A 208 2.32 6.27 -11.33
CA LEU A 208 1.56 7.13 -12.24
C LEU A 208 1.78 8.62 -11.97
N ALA A 209 2.25 8.97 -10.78
CA ALA A 209 2.45 10.33 -10.33
C ALA A 209 3.64 11.03 -10.99
N ARG A 210 3.54 12.36 -11.13
CA ARG A 210 4.58 13.21 -11.70
C ARG A 210 5.83 13.29 -10.84
N ARG A 211 5.63 13.42 -9.53
CA ARG A 211 6.68 13.39 -8.50
C ARG A 211 6.21 12.51 -7.36
N THR A 212 7.17 11.94 -6.65
CA THR A 212 6.94 11.24 -5.39
C THR A 212 7.69 11.98 -4.29
N VAL A 213 7.00 12.27 -3.21
CA VAL A 213 7.56 12.79 -1.95
C VAL A 213 7.27 11.76 -0.87
N GLU A 214 8.30 11.37 -0.12
CA GLU A 214 8.26 10.29 0.86
C GLU A 214 8.68 10.77 2.24
N THR A 215 8.05 10.20 3.27
CA THR A 215 8.25 10.59 4.66
C THR A 215 9.72 10.63 5.08
N PHE A 216 10.42 9.50 4.96
CA PHE A 216 11.78 9.32 5.49
C PHE A 216 12.90 9.72 4.52
N TYR A 217 12.54 10.23 3.34
CA TYR A 217 13.52 10.67 2.35
C TYR A 217 13.44 12.18 2.12
N ASP A 218 12.23 12.75 2.19
CA ASP A 218 12.00 14.15 1.83
C ASP A 218 11.39 14.98 2.97
N LEU A 219 10.59 14.36 3.85
CA LEU A 219 9.78 15.11 4.82
C LEU A 219 10.41 15.17 6.22
N THR A 220 11.15 14.15 6.65
CA THR A 220 11.83 14.14 7.94
C THR A 220 13.29 13.69 7.80
N ASN A 221 14.13 14.12 8.74
CA ASN A 221 15.50 13.64 8.88
C ASN A 221 15.60 12.34 9.71
N ASP A 222 14.49 11.85 10.26
CA ASP A 222 14.53 10.59 11.00
C ASP A 222 14.82 9.39 10.09
N PRO A 223 15.62 8.41 10.54
CA PRO A 223 15.87 7.21 9.76
C PRO A 223 14.61 6.35 9.65
N LYS A 224 14.37 5.77 8.47
CA LYS A 224 13.20 4.92 8.20
C LYS A 224 12.99 3.80 9.22
N ASP A 225 14.08 3.19 9.68
CA ASP A 225 14.07 2.06 10.62
C ASP A 225 14.15 2.47 12.10
N GLY A 226 14.17 3.78 12.35
CA GLY A 226 14.29 4.39 13.67
C GLY A 226 15.74 4.50 14.14
N VAL A 227 15.98 5.35 15.14
CA VAL A 227 17.30 5.45 15.75
C VAL A 227 17.63 4.17 16.54
N VAL A 228 18.90 3.76 16.50
CA VAL A 228 19.38 2.65 17.33
C VAL A 228 19.47 3.14 18.77
N LEU A 229 18.66 2.56 19.66
CA LEU A 229 18.74 2.86 21.08
C LEU A 229 19.91 2.09 21.70
N PRO A 230 20.70 2.71 22.59
CA PRO A 230 21.69 1.98 23.38
C PRO A 230 21.04 0.83 24.15
N GLU A 231 21.71 -0.31 24.26
CA GLU A 231 21.21 -1.47 25.01
C GLU A 231 20.76 -1.07 26.42
N GLY A 232 19.53 -1.45 26.79
CA GLY A 232 18.98 -1.24 28.14
C GLY A 232 18.03 -0.06 28.33
N LYS A 233 17.65 0.65 27.26
CA LYS A 233 16.52 1.61 27.30
C LYS A 233 15.41 1.14 26.35
N GLN A 234 14.41 0.44 26.91
CA GLN A 234 13.11 0.23 26.28
C GLN A 234 12.21 1.43 26.57
#